data_AF-A0AAP0DLY6-F1
#
_entry.id   AF-A0AAP0DLY6-F1
#
_cell.length_a   1.000
_cell.length_b   1.000
_cell.length_c   1.000
_cell.angle_alpha   90.00
_cell.angle_beta   90.00
_cell.angle_gamma   90.00
#
_symmetry.space_group_name_H-M   'P 1'
#
loop_
_entity.id
_entity.type
_entity.pdbx_description
1 polymer ?
#
loop_
_entity_poly.entity_id
_entity_poly.type
_entity_poly.pdbx_seq_one_letter_code
_entity_poly.pdbx_strand_id
1 'polypeptide(L)'
;MATSHDQVESEEDEYVILDLDAVSEQVHIPPNAPYILSGLDTLNPILIIDDKIKLIGEYEETVGTCIVFSENDAPPEVHEETGPSEANLFSGKCIVNPNQVPRKQVKPVCQLQRILRFKLLPEAQPDSTTEQSSMKPK
;
A
#
# COMPACT_ATOMS: atom_id res chain seq x y z
N MET A 1 -12.13 40.79 -13.69
CA MET A 1 -11.98 40.71 -12.23
C MET A 1 -11.07 39.53 -11.92
N ALA A 2 -10.15 39.73 -11.00
CA ALA A 2 -8.96 38.92 -10.78
C ALA A 2 -9.27 37.46 -10.41
N THR A 3 -8.47 36.56 -10.98
CA THR A 3 -8.33 35.15 -10.61
C THR A 3 -7.78 35.06 -9.20
N SER A 4 -8.55 34.48 -8.28
CA SER A 4 -8.02 34.03 -6.98
C SER A 4 -8.11 32.51 -6.98
N HIS A 5 -7.18 31.88 -7.69
CA HIS A 5 -6.91 30.46 -7.51
C HIS A 5 -5.94 30.40 -6.34
N ASP A 6 -6.49 30.20 -5.13
CA ASP A 6 -5.70 29.77 -3.98
C ASP A 6 -5.16 28.38 -4.32
N GLN A 7 -4.05 28.33 -5.06
CA GLN A 7 -3.20 27.15 -5.16
C GLN A 7 -2.50 27.01 -3.82
N VAL A 8 -3.20 26.43 -2.87
CA VAL A 8 -2.52 25.54 -1.93
C VAL A 8 -1.95 24.41 -2.79
N GLU A 9 -0.63 24.41 -3.01
CA GLU A 9 0.10 23.24 -3.49
C GLU A 9 -0.12 22.14 -2.42
N SER A 10 -1.23 21.42 -2.54
CA SER A 10 -1.42 20.16 -1.82
C SER A 10 -0.36 19.22 -2.36
N GLU A 11 0.57 18.80 -1.51
CA GLU A 11 1.49 17.70 -1.79
C GLU A 11 0.68 16.53 -2.35
N GLU A 12 0.85 16.26 -3.64
CA GLU A 12 0.16 15.16 -4.30
C GLU A 12 0.87 13.85 -3.91
N ASP A 13 0.28 13.10 -2.97
CA ASP A 13 0.77 11.77 -2.63
C ASP A 13 0.57 10.83 -3.83
N GLU A 14 1.67 10.27 -4.33
CA GLU A 14 1.63 9.20 -5.33
C GLU A 14 1.58 7.83 -4.64
N TYR A 15 0.63 6.99 -5.05
CA TYR A 15 0.43 5.66 -4.50
C TYR A 15 0.74 4.60 -5.56
N VAL A 16 1.31 3.47 -5.12
CA VAL A 16 1.54 2.29 -5.96
C VAL A 16 1.14 1.03 -5.20
N ILE A 17 0.55 0.07 -5.90
CA ILE A 17 0.28 -1.27 -5.34
C ILE A 17 1.51 -2.14 -5.58
N LEU A 18 2.08 -2.67 -4.49
CA LEU A 18 3.15 -3.66 -4.54
C LEU A 18 2.51 -5.06 -4.53
N ASP A 19 2.57 -5.76 -5.65
CA ASP A 19 2.10 -7.14 -5.77
C ASP A 19 3.24 -8.11 -5.46
N LEU A 20 3.08 -8.88 -4.38
CA LEU A 20 4.02 -9.89 -3.89
C LEU A 20 3.50 -11.33 -4.05
N ASP A 21 2.37 -11.53 -4.74
CA ASP A 21 1.69 -12.82 -4.83
C ASP A 21 2.61 -13.92 -5.39
N ALA A 22 3.39 -13.58 -6.42
CA ALA A 22 4.31 -14.50 -7.09
C ALA A 22 5.45 -15.03 -6.19
N VAL A 23 5.75 -14.36 -5.08
CA VAL A 23 6.82 -14.74 -4.15
C VAL A 23 6.32 -15.21 -2.79
N SER A 24 5.00 -15.18 -2.58
CA SER A 24 4.35 -15.47 -1.29
C SER A 24 4.63 -16.89 -0.76
N GLU A 25 4.79 -17.88 -1.66
CA GLU A 25 5.09 -19.26 -1.29
C GLU A 25 6.58 -19.50 -0.98
N GLN A 26 7.48 -18.65 -1.49
CA GLN A 26 8.92 -18.82 -1.33
C GLN A 26 9.51 -17.93 -0.24
N VAL A 27 8.79 -16.88 0.15
CA VAL A 27 9.28 -15.84 1.04
C VAL A 27 8.31 -15.63 2.20
N HIS A 28 8.82 -15.76 3.43
CA HIS A 28 8.09 -15.36 4.63
C HIS A 28 8.53 -13.97 5.08
N ILE A 29 7.63 -12.99 4.99
CA ILE A 29 7.87 -11.60 5.44
C ILE A 29 7.30 -11.44 6.86
N PRO A 30 8.13 -11.25 7.90
CA PRO A 30 7.63 -11.04 9.24
C PRO A 30 6.93 -9.67 9.37
N PRO A 31 5.98 -9.52 10.31
CA PRO A 31 5.38 -8.23 10.60
C PRO A 31 6.45 -7.18 10.96
N ASN A 32 6.31 -5.96 10.45
CA ASN A 32 7.23 -4.85 10.66
C ASN A 32 8.67 -5.09 10.15
N ALA A 33 8.86 -6.02 9.20
CA ALA A 33 10.15 -6.19 8.53
C ALA A 33 10.61 -4.86 7.90
N PRO A 34 11.86 -4.42 8.12
CA PRO A 34 12.38 -3.24 7.45
C PRO A 34 12.49 -3.52 5.95
N TYR A 35 12.29 -2.50 5.12
CA TYR A 35 12.43 -2.62 3.69
C TYR A 35 13.05 -1.38 3.06
N ILE A 36 13.68 -1.58 1.90
CA ILE A 36 14.22 -0.53 1.04
C ILE A 36 13.59 -0.73 -0.34
N LEU A 37 12.86 0.27 -0.81
CA LEU A 37 12.32 0.34 -2.17
C LEU A 37 13.11 1.40 -2.95
N SER A 38 13.65 1.02 -4.10
CA SER A 38 14.55 1.88 -4.88
C SER A 38 14.29 1.74 -6.37
N GLY A 39 14.66 2.79 -7.13
CA GLY A 39 14.53 2.79 -8.59
C GLY A 39 13.08 2.82 -9.08
N LEU A 40 12.16 3.47 -8.36
CA LEU A 40 10.78 3.65 -8.81
C LEU A 40 10.68 4.42 -10.14
N ASP A 41 11.67 5.27 -10.42
CA ASP A 41 11.87 6.00 -11.68
C ASP A 41 12.43 5.13 -12.82
N THR A 42 12.73 3.87 -12.56
CA THR A 42 13.29 2.92 -13.53
C THR A 42 12.24 1.92 -14.01
N LEU A 43 12.51 1.23 -15.12
CA LEU A 43 11.62 0.16 -15.59
C LEU A 43 11.56 -1.05 -14.64
N ASN A 44 12.60 -1.25 -13.82
CA ASN A 44 12.73 -2.41 -12.94
C ASN A 44 13.15 -1.98 -11.52
N PRO A 45 12.20 -1.53 -10.68
CA PRO A 45 12.46 -1.17 -9.30
C PRO A 45 12.97 -2.37 -8.47
N ILE A 46 13.71 -2.09 -7.40
CA ILE A 46 14.27 -3.11 -6.52
C ILE A 46 13.69 -2.93 -5.11
N LEU A 47 13.13 -4.02 -4.58
CA LEU A 47 12.64 -4.11 -3.21
C LEU A 47 13.53 -5.06 -2.42
N ILE A 48 14.11 -4.59 -1.33
CA ILE A 48 14.90 -5.37 -0.40
C ILE A 48 14.15 -5.43 0.93
N ILE A 49 13.85 -6.63 1.42
CA ILE A 49 13.14 -6.85 2.69
C ILE A 49 14.08 -7.56 3.67
N ASP A 50 14.21 -7.02 4.87
CA ASP A 50 15.04 -7.54 5.97
C ASP A 50 16.51 -7.77 5.58
N ASP A 51 17.03 -6.98 4.61
CA ASP A 51 18.37 -7.08 4.02
C ASP A 51 18.74 -8.46 3.43
N LYS A 52 17.75 -9.33 3.25
CA LYS A 52 17.94 -10.73 2.84
C LYS A 52 17.20 -11.08 1.56
N ILE A 53 15.98 -10.57 1.43
CA ILE A 53 15.11 -10.90 0.31
C ILE A 53 15.23 -9.79 -0.70
N LYS A 54 15.81 -10.08 -1.86
CA LYS A 54 15.93 -9.13 -2.96
C LYS A 54 14.94 -9.48 -4.06
N LEU A 55 14.08 -8.53 -4.39
CA LEU A 55 13.04 -8.66 -5.39
C LEU A 55 13.23 -7.63 -6.48
N ILE A 56 12.86 -8.00 -7.70
CA ILE A 56 12.81 -7.11 -8.86
C ILE A 56 11.34 -6.91 -9.28
N GLY A 57 10.95 -5.66 -9.43
CA GLY A 57 9.61 -5.24 -9.79
C GLY A 57 9.50 -5.00 -11.29
N GLU A 58 8.33 -5.28 -11.86
CA GLU A 58 7.94 -4.91 -13.22
C GLU A 58 6.59 -4.17 -13.14
N TYR A 59 6.48 -3.03 -13.82
CA TYR A 59 5.22 -2.28 -13.88
C TYR A 59 4.24 -2.96 -14.84
N GLU A 60 3.07 -3.34 -14.34
CA GLU A 60 1.97 -3.94 -15.11
C GLU A 60 0.77 -2.98 -15.12
N GLU A 61 0.26 -2.67 -16.30
CA GLU A 61 -0.95 -1.85 -16.46
C GLU A 61 -2.19 -2.73 -16.27
N THR A 62 -3.05 -2.36 -15.33
CA THR A 62 -4.24 -3.15 -14.99
C THR A 62 -5.37 -2.88 -15.97
N VAL A 63 -6.12 -3.93 -16.34
CA VAL A 63 -7.42 -3.75 -17.00
C VAL A 63 -8.42 -3.24 -15.95
N GLY A 64 -8.75 -1.96 -16.02
CA GLY A 64 -9.70 -1.30 -15.11
C GLY A 64 -9.03 -0.27 -14.20
N THR A 65 -9.65 0.00 -13.06
CA THR A 65 -9.14 0.97 -12.08
C THR A 65 -9.31 0.40 -10.68
N CYS A 66 -8.20 0.33 -9.94
CA CYS A 66 -8.20 -0.03 -8.54
C CYS A 66 -8.54 1.21 -7.71
N ILE A 67 -9.55 1.10 -6.84
CA ILE A 67 -9.94 2.18 -5.91
C ILE A 67 -9.59 1.73 -4.51
N VAL A 68 -8.69 2.46 -3.86
CA VAL A 68 -8.20 2.12 -2.51
C VAL A 68 -8.98 2.93 -1.47
N PHE A 69 -9.46 2.25 -0.43
CA PHE A 69 -10.14 2.87 0.70
C PHE A 69 -9.35 2.62 1.98
N SER A 70 -9.20 3.65 2.80
CA SER A 70 -8.73 3.52 4.18
C SER A 70 -9.90 3.22 5.09
N GLU A 71 -9.67 2.40 6.11
CA GLU A 71 -10.67 2.02 7.10
C GLU A 71 -10.27 2.62 8.46
N ASN A 72 -11.21 3.26 9.14
CA ASN A 72 -11.02 3.78 10.49
C ASN A 72 -12.25 3.44 11.36
N ASP A 73 -12.07 3.36 12.68
CA ASP A 73 -13.19 3.25 13.60
C ASP A 73 -14.06 4.52 13.52
N ALA A 74 -15.36 4.35 13.29
CA ALA A 74 -16.27 5.48 13.28
C ALA A 74 -16.68 5.83 14.72
N PRO A 75 -16.78 7.13 15.07
CA PRO A 75 -17.35 7.54 16.34
C PRO A 75 -18.77 6.98 16.50
N PRO A 76 -19.27 6.75 17.74
CA PRO A 76 -20.65 6.33 17.96
C PRO A 76 -21.65 7.30 17.30
N GLU A 77 -22.72 6.78 16.73
CA GLU A 77 -23.73 7.60 16.06
C GLU A 77 -24.60 8.29 17.13
N VAL A 78 -24.42 9.59 17.31
CA VAL A 78 -25.31 10.40 18.14
C VAL A 78 -26.48 10.79 17.24
N HIS A 79 -27.64 10.13 17.44
CA HIS A 79 -28.86 10.57 16.80
C HIS A 79 -29.30 11.87 17.48
N GLU A 80 -29.12 13.02 16.82
CA GLU A 80 -29.91 14.20 17.16
C GLU A 80 -31.33 13.94 16.63
N GLU A 81 -32.26 13.70 17.55
CA GLU A 81 -33.68 13.61 17.22
C GLU A 81 -34.17 15.00 16.84
N THR A 82 -34.13 15.34 15.55
CA THR A 82 -34.78 16.55 15.02
C THR A 82 -36.28 16.31 14.90
N GLY A 83 -36.95 16.06 16.03
CA GLY A 83 -38.41 15.97 16.15
C GLY A 83 -38.94 17.10 17.03
N PRO A 84 -40.06 17.75 16.68
CA PRO A 84 -40.67 18.78 17.52
C PRO A 84 -41.43 18.10 18.66
N SER A 85 -40.71 17.63 19.67
CA SER A 85 -41.30 17.07 20.87
C SER A 85 -41.09 18.05 22.03
N GLU A 86 -42.12 18.85 22.33
CA GLU A 86 -42.20 19.78 23.48
C GLU A 86 -42.21 19.08 24.85
N ALA A 87 -41.56 17.91 24.99
CA ALA A 87 -41.50 17.15 26.24
C ALA A 87 -40.11 16.53 26.48
N ASN A 88 -39.03 17.27 26.18
CA ASN A 88 -37.66 16.85 26.47
C ASN A 88 -37.33 17.00 27.97
N LEU A 89 -37.67 15.99 28.78
CA LEU A 89 -37.16 15.84 30.16
C LEU A 89 -35.71 15.30 30.21
N PHE A 90 -35.05 15.14 29.06
CA PHE A 90 -33.70 14.59 28.93
C PHE A 90 -32.77 15.59 28.23
N SER A 91 -32.68 16.81 28.77
CA SER A 91 -31.58 17.70 28.43
C SER A 91 -30.26 17.06 28.88
N GLY A 92 -29.45 16.59 27.91
CA GLY A 92 -28.06 16.20 28.15
C GLY A 92 -27.75 14.70 28.30
N LYS A 93 -28.65 13.77 27.98
CA LYS A 93 -28.32 12.33 27.95
C LYS A 93 -28.21 11.82 26.52
N CYS A 94 -26.96 11.65 26.07
CA CYS A 94 -26.63 10.92 24.85
C CYS A 94 -27.29 9.53 24.90
N ILE A 95 -28.27 9.28 24.02
CA ILE A 95 -28.93 7.98 23.90
C ILE A 95 -28.00 7.10 23.07
N VAL A 96 -26.94 6.59 23.70
CA VAL A 96 -26.10 5.55 23.11
C VAL A 96 -26.92 4.26 23.13
N ASN A 97 -27.26 3.73 21.95
CA ASN A 97 -27.88 2.42 21.87
C ASN A 97 -26.85 1.36 22.34
N PRO A 98 -27.09 0.63 23.44
CA PRO A 98 -26.13 -0.35 23.97
C PRO A 98 -25.92 -1.56 23.04
N ASN A 99 -26.75 -1.70 22.00
CA ASN A 99 -26.61 -2.73 20.96
C ASN A 99 -25.95 -2.19 19.68
N GLN A 100 -25.34 -1.00 19.69
CA GLN A 100 -24.61 -0.50 18.51
C GLN A 100 -23.44 -1.43 18.20
N VAL A 101 -23.50 -2.06 17.03
CA VAL A 101 -22.39 -2.83 16.47
C VAL A 101 -21.25 -1.85 16.16
N PRO A 102 -19.98 -2.17 16.47
CA PRO A 102 -18.84 -1.36 16.07
C PRO A 102 -18.90 -1.09 14.57
N ARG A 103 -18.88 0.19 14.21
CA ARG A 103 -19.00 0.64 12.82
C ARG A 103 -17.67 1.20 12.34
N LYS A 104 -17.33 0.88 11.11
CA LYS A 104 -16.13 1.34 10.43
C LYS A 104 -16.51 2.42 9.43
N GLN A 105 -15.74 3.51 9.41
CA GLN A 105 -15.83 4.53 8.37
C GLN A 105 -14.74 4.26 7.34
N VAL A 106 -15.12 4.23 6.06
CA VAL A 106 -14.17 4.14 4.95
C VAL A 106 -14.02 5.49 4.26
N LYS A 107 -12.80 5.83 3.84
CA LYS A 107 -12.49 7.04 3.06
C LYS A 107 -11.68 6.67 1.82
N PRO A 108 -12.03 7.20 0.63
CA PRO A 108 -11.21 6.96 -0.56
C PRO A 108 -9.81 7.55 -0.35
N VAL A 109 -8.79 6.80 -0.76
CA VAL A 109 -7.37 7.18 -0.66
C VAL A 109 -6.86 7.57 -2.04
N CYS A 110 -6.93 6.64 -2.99
CA CYS A 110 -6.41 6.85 -4.35
C CYS A 110 -7.12 5.97 -5.39
N GLN A 111 -6.88 6.30 -6.65
CA GLN A 111 -7.30 5.52 -7.82
C GLN A 111 -6.05 5.17 -8.63
N LEU A 112 -5.88 3.90 -8.95
CA LEU A 112 -4.66 3.35 -9.55
C LEU A 112 -4.98 2.53 -10.78
N GLN A 113 -4.08 2.56 -11.76
CA GLN A 113 -4.18 1.80 -13.02
C GLN A 113 -2.94 0.96 -13.29
N ARG A 114 -1.95 0.99 -12.38
CA ARG A 114 -0.71 0.24 -12.49
C ARG A 114 -0.42 -0.45 -11.17
N ILE A 115 0.12 -1.65 -11.28
CA ILE A 115 0.67 -2.41 -10.15
C ILE A 115 2.16 -2.63 -10.41
N LEU A 116 2.93 -2.75 -9.33
CA LEU A 116 4.33 -3.11 -9.39
C LEU A 116 4.47 -4.54 -8.91
N ARG A 117 4.74 -5.45 -9.85
CA ARG A 117 4.72 -6.89 -9.61
C ARG A 117 6.12 -7.42 -9.37
N PHE A 118 6.34 -8.01 -8.20
CA PHE A 118 7.66 -8.45 -7.79
C PHE A 118 7.90 -9.94 -8.02
N LYS A 119 9.14 -10.24 -8.40
CA LYS A 119 9.67 -11.59 -8.52
C LYS A 119 10.99 -11.67 -7.75
N LEU A 120 11.37 -12.87 -7.32
CA LEU A 120 12.68 -13.10 -6.70
C LEU A 120 13.79 -12.76 -7.69
N LEU A 121 14.73 -11.91 -7.28
CA LEU A 121 15.91 -11.64 -8.07
C LEU A 121 16.92 -12.78 -7.82
N PRO A 122 17.36 -13.52 -8.86
CA PRO A 122 18.38 -14.54 -8.69
C PRO A 122 19.70 -13.88 -8.29
N GLU A 123 20.37 -14.42 -7.28
CA GLU A 123 21.74 -14.02 -6.98
C GLU A 123 22.65 -14.60 -8.06
N ALA A 124 23.38 -13.73 -8.78
CA ALA A 124 24.35 -14.17 -9.77
C ALA A 124 25.41 -15.04 -9.08
N GLN A 125 25.39 -16.34 -9.36
CA GLN A 125 26.45 -17.26 -8.95
C GLN A 125 27.78 -16.72 -9.50
N PRO A 126 28.85 -16.58 -8.70
CA PRO A 126 30.16 -16.27 -9.25
C PRO A 126 30.61 -17.46 -10.12
N ASP A 127 30.85 -17.20 -11.40
CA ASP A 127 31.44 -18.14 -12.34
C ASP A 127 32.71 -18.74 -11.74
N SER A 128 32.69 -20.02 -11.41
CA SER A 128 33.90 -20.79 -11.13
C SER A 128 34.71 -20.90 -12.43
N THR A 129 35.51 -19.88 -12.72
CA THR A 129 36.54 -19.92 -13.76
C THR A 129 37.57 -20.94 -13.32
N THR A 130 37.44 -22.18 -13.80
CA THR A 130 38.54 -23.14 -13.77
C THR A 130 39.36 -22.89 -15.03
N GLU A 131 40.35 -22.01 -14.94
CA GLU A 131 41.48 -22.04 -15.85
C GLU A 131 42.17 -23.40 -15.70
N GLN A 132 42.05 -24.26 -16.70
CA GLN A 132 42.99 -25.35 -16.89
C GLN A 132 43.71 -25.14 -18.22
N SER A 133 44.73 -24.29 -18.15
CA SER A 133 45.82 -24.19 -19.11
C SER A 133 46.81 -25.35 -18.91
N SER A 134 47.50 -25.71 -20.00
CA SER A 134 48.66 -26.62 -20.12
C SER A 134 48.38 -28.13 -20.10
N MET A 135 48.90 -28.97 -21.00
CA MET A 135 49.95 -28.85 -22.01
C MET A 135 49.80 -30.05 -22.98
N LYS A 136 49.93 -29.83 -24.30
CA LYS A 136 50.33 -30.92 -25.23
C LYS A 136 51.81 -31.23 -25.02
N PRO A 137 52.22 -32.50 -25.17
CA PRO A 137 53.28 -32.73 -26.16
C PRO A 137 53.13 -34.02 -26.98
N LYS A 138 53.52 -33.85 -28.26
CA LYS A 138 54.04 -34.78 -29.27
C LYS A 138 53.22 -35.99 -29.71
#